data_AF-A0A256LDR7-F1
#
_entry.id   AF-A0A256LDR7-F1
#
_cell.length_a   1.000
_cell.length_b   1.000
_cell.length_c   1.000
_cell.angle_alpha   90.00
_cell.angle_beta   90.00
_cell.angle_gamma   90.00
#
_symmetry.space_group_name_H-M   'P 1'
#
loop_
_entity.id
_entity.type
_entity.pdbx_description
1 polymer ?
#
loop_
_entity_poly.entity_id
_entity_poly.type
_entity_poly.pdbx_seq_one_letter_code
_entity_poly.pdbx_strand_id
1 'polypeptide(L)'
;MKEKIKSNKPNVITIVVIIVIALVGCIYGVVHQHNYLNDHDLNGRYICEVTSHGQTEKWSIKFKNNKTFVYTAKFMNKYEDYWDSNVSKETGTYQLSKGNLKLKGKQINAEGKLSEDKKSFTLKKVKNAHSSTQFPRFLRTGLTFKIDE
;
A
#
# COMPACT_ATOMS: atom_id res chain seq x y z
N MET A 1 -4.97 73.14 14.48
CA MET A 1 -3.84 72.19 14.45
C MET A 1 -4.15 71.12 13.42
N LYS A 2 -3.30 70.91 12.41
CA LYS A 2 -3.51 69.88 11.38
C LYS A 2 -2.62 68.68 11.71
N GLU A 3 -3.21 67.60 12.21
CA GLU A 3 -2.51 66.33 12.40
C GLU A 3 -2.12 65.75 11.04
N LYS A 4 -0.81 65.60 10.81
CA LYS A 4 -0.28 64.88 9.65
C LYS A 4 -0.37 63.39 9.93
N ILE A 5 -1.35 62.72 9.32
CA ILE A 5 -1.39 61.26 9.24
C ILE A 5 -0.15 60.82 8.45
N LYS A 6 0.80 60.18 9.14
CA LYS A 6 2.02 59.62 8.56
C LYS A 6 1.62 58.45 7.66
N SER A 7 1.57 58.67 6.35
CA SER A 7 1.39 57.61 5.37
C SER A 7 2.63 56.71 5.39
N ASN A 8 2.52 55.58 6.10
CA ASN A 8 3.47 54.49 5.97
C ASN A 8 3.19 53.81 4.63
N LYS A 9 3.85 54.27 3.57
CA LYS A 9 3.87 53.54 2.30
C LYS A 9 4.52 52.17 2.58
N PRO A 10 3.83 51.05 2.32
CA PRO A 10 4.43 49.74 2.53
C PRO A 10 5.66 49.62 1.64
N ASN A 11 6.80 49.30 2.27
CA ASN A 11 8.07 49.20 1.59
C ASN A 11 7.98 48.04 0.59
N VAL A 12 8.27 48.29 -0.69
CA VAL A 12 8.10 47.31 -1.78
C VAL A 12 8.83 46.00 -1.47
N ILE A 13 9.97 46.09 -0.80
CA ILE A 13 10.77 44.94 -0.33
C ILE A 13 9.96 44.04 0.61
N THR A 14 9.17 44.61 1.52
CA THR A 14 8.34 43.85 2.47
C THR A 14 7.23 43.08 1.75
N ILE A 15 6.64 43.67 0.70
CA ILE A 15 5.61 43.00 -0.12
C ILE A 15 6.23 41.81 -0.88
N VAL A 16 7.42 42.00 -1.46
CA VAL A 16 8.14 40.93 -2.17
C VAL A 16 8.47 39.75 -1.24
N VAL A 17 8.94 40.02 -0.02
CA VAL A 17 9.27 38.98 0.96
C VAL A 17 8.03 38.15 1.34
N ILE A 18 6.87 38.79 1.55
CA ILE A 18 5.62 38.09 1.87
C ILE A 18 5.18 37.18 0.72
N ILE A 19 5.31 37.64 -0.53
CA ILE A 19 4.96 36.85 -1.72
C ILE A 19 5.87 35.63 -1.86
N VAL A 20 7.17 35.78 -1.62
CA VAL A 20 8.13 34.67 -1.69
C VAL A 20 7.83 33.61 -0.62
N ILE A 21 7.54 34.01 0.62
CA ILE A 21 7.19 33.08 1.71
C ILE A 21 5.89 32.34 1.40
N ALA A 22 4.88 33.04 0.87
CA ALA A 22 3.62 32.42 0.47
C ALA A 22 3.80 31.40 -0.66
N LEU A 23 4.65 31.70 -1.66
CA LEU A 23 4.95 30.79 -2.77
C LEU A 23 5.69 29.54 -2.29
N VAL A 24 6.71 29.70 -1.43
CA VAL A 24 7.45 28.56 -0.86
C VAL A 24 6.53 27.69 0.00
N GLY A 25 5.65 28.31 0.80
CA GLY A 25 4.64 27.60 1.60
C GLY A 25 3.63 26.82 0.75
N CYS A 26 3.18 27.40 -0.36
CA CYS A 26 2.29 26.73 -1.31
C CYS A 26 2.98 25.56 -2.01
N ILE A 27 4.24 25.70 -2.45
CA ILE A 27 4.97 24.61 -3.10
C ILE A 27 5.24 23.48 -2.10
N TYR A 28 5.68 23.79 -0.87
CA TYR A 28 5.88 22.78 0.17
C TYR A 28 4.57 22.09 0.58
N GLY A 29 3.47 22.83 0.69
CA GLY A 29 2.14 22.27 1.00
C GLY A 29 1.60 21.37 -0.10
N VAL A 30 1.75 21.76 -1.37
CA VAL A 30 1.29 21.01 -2.54
C VAL A 30 2.12 19.74 -2.75
N VAL A 31 3.44 19.80 -2.59
CA VAL A 31 4.31 18.60 -2.67
C VAL A 31 4.00 17.60 -1.55
N HIS A 32 3.70 18.08 -0.33
CA HIS A 32 3.28 17.21 0.77
C HIS A 32 1.88 16.60 0.55
N GLN A 33 0.93 17.32 -0.05
CA GLN A 33 -0.41 16.81 -0.38
C GLN A 33 -0.39 15.79 -1.54
N HIS A 34 0.42 16.02 -2.57
CA HIS A 34 0.54 15.06 -3.68
C HIS A 34 1.11 13.71 -3.23
N ASN A 35 2.00 13.69 -2.24
CA ASN A 35 2.47 12.44 -1.62
C ASN A 35 1.43 11.78 -0.71
N TYR A 36 0.54 12.56 -0.09
CA TYR A 36 -0.50 12.05 0.80
C TYR A 36 -1.68 11.43 0.03
N LEU A 37 -2.05 12.00 -1.12
CA LEU A 37 -3.11 11.48 -1.98
C LEU A 37 -2.70 10.23 -2.78
N ASN A 38 -1.42 10.07 -3.10
CA ASN A 38 -0.89 8.92 -3.84
C ASN A 38 -0.59 7.68 -2.97
N ASP A 39 -0.66 7.79 -1.65
CA ASP A 39 -0.36 6.72 -0.68
C ASP A 39 -1.60 5.86 -0.36
N HIS A 40 -2.75 6.13 -0.99
CA HIS A 40 -4.04 5.53 -0.60
C HIS A 40 -4.54 4.36 -1.43
N ASP A 41 -4.21 4.26 -2.72
CA ASP A 41 -4.86 3.28 -3.60
C ASP A 41 -3.91 2.20 -4.09
N LEU A 42 -3.64 1.23 -3.21
CA LEU A 42 -3.47 -0.14 -3.68
C LEU A 42 -4.81 -0.58 -4.27
N ASN A 43 -4.96 -0.50 -5.59
CA ASN A 43 -6.12 -1.00 -6.30
C ASN A 43 -5.66 -2.04 -7.32
N GLY A 44 -6.39 -3.15 -7.38
CA GLY A 44 -6.07 -4.24 -8.28
C GLY A 44 -5.81 -5.56 -7.57
N ARG A 45 -5.58 -6.58 -8.39
CA ARG A 45 -5.28 -7.93 -7.95
C ARG A 45 -3.79 -8.16 -8.07
N TYR A 46 -3.19 -8.68 -7.00
CA TYR A 46 -1.78 -9.04 -6.98
C TYR A 46 -1.65 -10.55 -6.80
N ILE A 47 -0.77 -11.16 -7.58
CA ILE A 47 -0.56 -12.59 -7.63
C ILE A 47 0.87 -12.93 -7.22
N CYS A 48 1.02 -14.01 -6.47
CA CYS A 48 2.30 -14.64 -6.21
C CYS A 48 2.15 -16.14 -6.48
N GLU A 49 3.14 -16.75 -7.09
CA GLU A 49 3.16 -18.20 -7.28
C GLU A 49 4.44 -18.73 -6.67
N VAL A 50 4.33 -19.79 -5.88
CA VAL A 50 5.46 -20.40 -5.20
C VAL A 50 5.43 -21.91 -5.34
N THR A 51 6.50 -22.46 -5.92
CA THR A 51 6.68 -23.90 -6.05
C THR A 51 7.65 -24.40 -5.00
N SER A 52 7.28 -25.46 -4.28
CA SER A 52 8.13 -26.15 -3.32
C SER A 52 7.82 -27.64 -3.32
N HIS A 53 8.85 -28.49 -3.39
CA HIS A 53 8.72 -29.95 -3.39
C HIS A 53 7.70 -30.51 -4.41
N GLY A 54 7.64 -29.91 -5.61
CA GLY A 54 6.72 -30.33 -6.68
C GLY A 54 5.27 -29.89 -6.49
N GLN A 55 4.97 -29.11 -5.45
CA GLN A 55 3.66 -28.49 -5.22
C GLN A 55 3.76 -26.99 -5.49
N THR A 56 2.81 -26.45 -6.25
CA THR A 56 2.71 -25.02 -6.50
C THR A 56 1.55 -24.45 -5.69
N GLU A 57 1.76 -23.36 -4.96
CA GLU A 57 0.68 -22.58 -4.36
C GLU A 57 0.59 -21.24 -5.06
N LYS A 58 -0.57 -20.96 -5.65
CA LYS A 58 -0.88 -19.68 -6.26
C LYS A 58 -1.69 -18.84 -5.29
N TRP A 59 -1.25 -17.60 -5.12
CA TRP A 59 -1.80 -16.61 -4.24
C TRP A 59 -2.40 -15.47 -5.03
N SER A 60 -3.53 -14.95 -4.58
CA SER A 60 -4.17 -13.77 -5.12
C SER A 60 -4.65 -12.88 -3.98
N ILE A 61 -4.23 -11.63 -3.97
CA ILE A 61 -4.68 -10.60 -3.03
C ILE A 61 -5.28 -9.48 -3.86
N LYS A 62 -6.61 -9.31 -3.77
CA LYS A 62 -7.32 -8.21 -4.39
C LYS A 62 -7.56 -7.11 -3.37
N PHE A 63 -6.89 -5.98 -3.54
CA PHE A 63 -7.12 -4.79 -2.74
C PHE A 63 -8.35 -4.03 -3.25
N LYS A 64 -9.05 -3.37 -2.32
CA LYS A 64 -10.23 -2.57 -2.59
C LYS A 64 -10.04 -1.18 -1.97
N ASN A 65 -10.58 -0.17 -2.63
CA ASN A 65 -10.45 1.25 -2.24
C ASN A 65 -10.97 1.55 -0.81
N ASN A 66 -11.78 0.67 -0.22
CA ASN A 66 -12.26 0.80 1.16
C ASN A 66 -11.27 0.27 2.22
N LYS A 67 -9.97 0.19 1.92
CA LYS A 67 -8.90 -0.33 2.81
C LYS A 67 -9.09 -1.79 3.23
N THR A 68 -9.83 -2.56 2.43
CA THR A 68 -9.98 -4.01 2.61
C THR A 68 -9.28 -4.77 1.51
N PHE A 69 -8.92 -6.01 1.78
CA PHE A 69 -8.45 -6.93 0.75
C PHE A 69 -9.19 -8.26 0.86
N VAL A 70 -9.30 -8.94 -0.27
CA VAL A 70 -9.71 -10.33 -0.34
C VAL A 70 -8.50 -11.14 -0.75
N TYR A 71 -8.14 -12.11 0.08
CA TYR A 71 -7.08 -13.04 -0.15
C TYR A 71 -7.67 -14.39 -0.57
N THR A 72 -7.05 -14.98 -1.59
CA THR A 72 -7.30 -16.33 -2.11
C THR A 72 -5.94 -17.02 -2.23
N ALA A 73 -5.78 -18.24 -1.74
CA ALA A 73 -4.76 -19.12 -2.31
C ALA A 73 -5.35 -20.43 -2.77
N LYS A 74 -4.60 -21.09 -3.65
CA LYS A 74 -4.94 -22.36 -4.29
C LYS A 74 -3.68 -23.21 -4.38
N PHE A 75 -3.76 -24.46 -3.94
CA PHE A 75 -2.75 -25.46 -4.31
C PHE A 75 -3.01 -25.96 -5.72
N MET A 76 -1.99 -25.88 -6.56
CA MET A 76 -1.92 -26.53 -7.86
C MET A 76 -1.05 -27.77 -7.68
N ASN A 77 -1.69 -28.94 -7.73
CA ASN A 77 -0.97 -30.20 -7.79
C ASN A 77 -0.75 -30.57 -9.26
N LYS A 78 0.31 -31.31 -9.57
CA LYS A 78 0.76 -31.63 -10.94
C LYS A 78 -0.28 -32.38 -11.81
N TYR A 79 -1.40 -32.78 -11.22
CA TYR A 79 -2.45 -33.62 -11.81
C TYR A 79 -3.81 -32.92 -11.95
N GLU A 80 -3.99 -31.72 -11.41
CA GLU A 80 -5.28 -31.01 -11.46
C GLU A 80 -5.08 -29.51 -11.75
N ASP A 81 -5.34 -29.12 -13.00
CA ASP A 81 -5.46 -27.73 -13.44
C ASP A 81 -6.79 -27.07 -12.99
N TYR A 82 -7.61 -27.76 -12.22
CA TYR A 82 -8.93 -27.28 -11.81
C TYR A 82 -8.84 -26.23 -10.71
N TRP A 83 -9.57 -25.12 -10.89
CA TRP A 83 -9.78 -24.04 -9.90
C TRP A 83 -10.67 -24.44 -8.72
N ASP A 84 -11.11 -25.69 -8.67
CA ASP A 84 -12.03 -26.20 -7.66
C ASP A 84 -11.37 -27.30 -6.84
N SER A 85 -11.02 -26.98 -5.58
CA SER A 85 -11.22 -27.92 -4.45
C SER A 85 -10.72 -27.35 -3.12
N ASN A 86 -9.70 -26.48 -3.09
CA ASN A 86 -9.19 -25.91 -1.84
C ASN A 86 -8.86 -24.42 -1.98
N VAL A 87 -9.90 -23.61 -2.06
CA VAL A 87 -9.80 -22.15 -2.07
C VAL A 87 -10.06 -21.63 -0.66
N SER A 88 -9.01 -21.24 0.07
CA SER A 88 -9.24 -20.40 1.26
C SER A 88 -9.47 -18.98 0.77
N LYS A 89 -10.63 -18.44 1.10
CA LYS A 89 -10.98 -17.04 0.85
C LYS A 89 -11.10 -16.34 2.19
N GLU A 90 -10.27 -15.33 2.39
CA GLU A 90 -10.33 -14.49 3.59
C GLU A 90 -10.46 -13.02 3.22
N THR A 91 -11.13 -12.27 4.08
CA THR A 91 -11.18 -10.81 3.99
C THR A 91 -10.40 -10.22 5.15
N GLY A 92 -9.56 -9.23 4.85
CA GLY A 92 -8.81 -8.48 5.84
C GLY A 92 -8.79 -7.00 5.54
N THR A 93 -8.09 -6.25 6.39
CA THR A 93 -7.85 -4.81 6.23
C THR A 93 -6.37 -4.57 5.93
N TYR A 94 -6.08 -3.55 5.13
CA TYR A 94 -4.70 -3.14 4.87
C TYR A 94 -4.45 -1.69 5.27
N GLN A 95 -3.18 -1.39 5.52
CA GLN A 95 -2.67 -0.04 5.70
C GLN A 95 -1.45 0.14 4.81
N LEU A 96 -1.40 1.22 4.05
CA LEU A 96 -0.25 1.63 3.25
C LEU A 96 0.24 2.98 3.78
N SER A 97 1.55 3.09 4.06
CA SER A 97 2.17 4.34 4.47
C SER A 97 3.62 4.39 4.04
N LYS A 98 3.98 5.37 3.22
CA LYS A 98 5.34 5.56 2.67
C LYS A 98 5.88 4.26 2.03
N GLY A 99 5.01 3.60 1.26
CA GLY A 99 5.28 2.31 0.63
C GLY A 99 5.39 1.12 1.58
N ASN A 100 5.18 1.28 2.89
CA ASN A 100 5.11 0.15 3.83
C ASN A 100 3.67 -0.36 3.89
N LEU A 101 3.48 -1.63 3.56
CA LEU A 101 2.20 -2.31 3.54
C LEU A 101 2.03 -3.15 4.81
N LYS A 102 0.89 -3.03 5.48
CA LYS A 102 0.49 -3.92 6.57
C LYS A 102 -0.83 -4.60 6.19
N LEU A 103 -0.86 -5.93 6.31
CA LEU A 103 -2.01 -6.78 6.07
C LEU A 103 -2.47 -7.38 7.39
N LYS A 104 -3.75 -7.23 7.72
CA LYS A 104 -4.35 -7.81 8.92
C LYS A 104 -5.64 -8.53 8.58
N GLY A 105 -5.66 -9.83 8.84
CA GLY A 105 -6.79 -10.73 8.75
C GLY A 105 -6.76 -11.73 9.91
N LYS A 106 -7.70 -12.67 9.88
CA LYS A 106 -7.82 -13.81 10.79
C LYS A 106 -6.66 -14.80 10.63
N GLN A 107 -6.27 -15.18 9.41
CA GLN A 107 -5.17 -16.14 9.17
C GLN A 107 -3.93 -15.48 8.56
N ILE A 108 -4.02 -14.23 8.11
CA ILE A 108 -2.90 -13.47 7.56
C ILE A 108 -2.60 -12.23 8.42
N ASN A 109 -1.39 -12.16 8.96
CA ASN A 109 -0.89 -10.94 9.59
C ASN A 109 0.53 -10.71 9.11
N ALA A 110 0.70 -9.77 8.18
CA ALA A 110 1.95 -9.59 7.46
C ALA A 110 2.29 -8.11 7.28
N GLU A 111 3.58 -7.85 7.18
CA GLU A 111 4.14 -6.55 6.83
C GLU A 111 4.96 -6.73 5.56
N GLY A 112 4.88 -5.78 4.65
CA GLY A 112 5.54 -5.81 3.35
C GLY A 112 5.98 -4.43 2.89
N LYS A 113 6.68 -4.40 1.76
CA LYS A 113 7.14 -3.18 1.10
C LYS A 113 6.61 -3.16 -0.32
N LEU A 114 5.85 -2.14 -0.66
CA LEU A 114 5.42 -1.83 -2.02
C LEU A 114 6.63 -1.34 -2.82
N SER A 115 6.77 -1.80 -4.06
CA SER A 115 7.77 -1.30 -5.01
C SER A 115 7.44 0.14 -5.42
N GLU A 116 8.46 0.86 -5.88
CA GLU A 116 8.32 2.27 -6.30
C GLU A 116 7.37 2.42 -7.49
N ASP A 117 7.36 1.45 -8.41
CA ASP A 117 6.45 1.38 -9.55
C ASP A 117 5.01 0.97 -9.15
N LYS A 118 4.77 0.63 -7.88
CA LYS A 118 3.51 0.14 -7.30
C LYS A 118 2.94 -1.12 -7.97
N LYS A 119 3.69 -1.76 -8.86
CA LYS A 119 3.28 -2.98 -9.57
C LYS A 119 3.56 -4.24 -8.78
N SER A 120 4.29 -4.15 -7.67
CA SER A 120 4.58 -5.31 -6.83
C SER A 120 4.74 -4.94 -5.36
N PHE A 121 4.61 -5.93 -4.47
CA PHE A 121 5.03 -5.78 -3.09
C PHE A 121 5.69 -7.06 -2.59
N THR A 122 6.66 -6.92 -1.69
CA THR A 122 7.35 -8.05 -1.07
C THR A 122 7.02 -8.12 0.42
N LEU A 123 6.62 -9.29 0.90
CA LEU A 123 6.42 -9.53 2.33
C LEU A 123 7.77 -9.49 3.06
N LYS A 124 7.87 -8.65 4.08
CA LYS A 124 9.07 -8.49 4.94
C LYS A 124 8.92 -9.20 6.28
N LYS A 125 7.70 -9.38 6.75
CA LYS A 125 7.40 -10.09 7.99
C LYS A 125 6.07 -10.79 7.87
N VAL A 126 6.02 -12.06 8.27
CA VAL A 126 4.76 -12.81 8.36
C VAL A 126 4.64 -13.33 9.78
N LYS A 127 3.57 -12.94 10.46
CA LYS A 127 3.15 -13.46 11.76
C LYS A 127 1.98 -14.39 11.49
N ASN A 128 2.27 -15.68 11.32
CA ASN A 128 1.20 -16.66 11.20
C ASN A 128 0.40 -16.63 12.52
N ALA A 129 -0.91 -16.43 12.43
CA ALA A 129 -1.77 -16.77 13.56
C ALA A 129 -1.69 -18.29 13.72
N HIS A 130 -1.13 -18.77 14.83
CA HIS A 130 -1.11 -20.19 15.14
C HIS A 130 -2.52 -20.79 14.98
N SER A 131 -2.66 -21.74 14.07
CA SER A 131 -3.67 -22.80 14.16
C SER A 131 -3.28 -23.93 13.23
N SER A 132 -3.29 -25.13 13.79
CA SER A 132 -2.96 -26.46 13.27
C SER A 132 -3.79 -26.94 12.06
N THR A 133 -4.24 -26.04 11.19
CA THR A 133 -5.11 -26.33 10.05
C THR A 133 -4.57 -25.71 8.77
N GLN A 134 -3.57 -26.39 8.19
CA GLN A 134 -3.24 -26.63 6.77
C GLN A 134 -3.37 -25.56 5.66
N PHE A 135 -3.79 -24.31 5.92
CA PHE A 135 -3.87 -23.31 4.87
C PHE A 135 -3.83 -21.89 5.43
N PRO A 136 -3.03 -20.98 4.84
CA PRO A 136 -2.05 -21.20 3.76
C PRO A 136 -0.74 -21.87 4.20
N ARG A 137 -0.12 -22.70 3.33
CA ARG A 137 1.12 -23.42 3.72
C ARG A 137 2.41 -22.70 3.35
N PHE A 138 2.48 -21.98 2.23
CA PHE A 138 3.75 -21.42 1.76
C PHE A 138 3.90 -19.92 1.97
N LEU A 139 2.96 -19.26 2.67
CA LEU A 139 3.08 -17.84 3.05
C LEU A 139 4.30 -17.64 3.94
N ARG A 140 5.24 -16.82 3.46
CA ARG A 140 6.47 -16.54 4.19
C ARG A 140 7.05 -15.18 3.82
N THR A 141 7.95 -14.71 4.66
CA THR A 141 8.81 -13.56 4.36
C THR A 141 9.57 -13.81 3.06
N GLY A 142 9.72 -12.76 2.24
CA GLY A 142 10.43 -12.78 0.97
C GLY A 142 9.55 -13.05 -0.25
N LEU A 143 8.28 -13.44 -0.07
CA LEU A 143 7.37 -13.60 -1.21
C LEU A 143 7.03 -12.24 -1.83
N THR A 144 7.17 -12.17 -3.15
CA THR A 144 6.83 -10.99 -3.94
C THR A 144 5.57 -11.26 -4.75
N PHE A 145 4.60 -10.38 -4.56
CA PHE A 145 3.34 -10.35 -5.27
C PHE A 145 3.42 -9.29 -6.37
N LYS A 146 2.97 -9.62 -7.58
CA LYS A 146 2.94 -8.73 -8.74
C LYS A 146 1.51 -8.47 -9.17
N ILE A 147 1.22 -7.28 -9.66
CA ILE A 147 -0.11 -6.95 -10.19
C ILE A 147 -0.43 -7.86 -11.39
N ASP A 148 -1.67 -8.35 -11.42
CA ASP A 148 -2.28 -9.10 -12.51
C ASP A 148 -2.89 -8.04 -13.45
N GLU A 149 -2.15 -7.68 -14.51
CA GLU A 149 -2.56 -6.70 -15.53
C GLU A 149 -3.69 -7.24 -16.42
#